data_AF-A0A329SXX3-F1
#
_entry.id   AF-A0A329SXX3-F1
#
_cell.length_a   1.000
_cell.length_b   1.000
_cell.length_c   1.000
_cell.angle_alpha   90.00
_cell.angle_beta   90.00
_cell.angle_gamma   90.00
#
_symmetry.space_group_name_H-M   'P 1'
#
loop_
_entity.id
_entity.type
_entity.pdbx_description
1 polymer ?
#
loop_
_entity_poly.entity_id
_entity_poly.type
_entity_poly.pdbx_seq_one_letter_code
_entity_poly.pdbx_strand_id
1 'polypeptide(L)'
;MRRGRIAAVEIAATSPLRTAIAAAYEHDGTCSEMIKYLRAPTDSSRRRLSSRNRSCVDRYAMDGDLLTYHVDRVDPPRIVVPLDDDLRARLMHEFHDSPIAGNLGRAKTFAVISRDYN
;
A
#
# COMPACT_ATOMS: atom_id res chain seq x y z
N MET A 1 -40.83 -10.73 -5.73
CA MET A 1 -40.00 -9.89 -4.84
C MET A 1 -38.83 -10.71 -4.31
N ARG A 2 -37.63 -10.54 -4.87
CA ARG A 2 -36.42 -11.21 -4.35
C ARG A 2 -35.75 -10.27 -3.35
N ARG A 3 -35.89 -10.58 -2.05
CA ARG A 3 -35.12 -9.94 -0.98
C ARG A 3 -33.66 -10.37 -1.16
N GLY A 4 -32.82 -9.42 -1.55
CA GLY A 4 -31.38 -9.60 -1.71
C GLY A 4 -30.75 -9.98 -0.38
N ARG A 5 -30.10 -11.13 -0.37
CA ARG A 5 -29.42 -11.75 0.77
C ARG A 5 -28.23 -10.90 1.18
N ILE A 6 -28.16 -10.58 2.46
CA ILE A 6 -26.99 -10.01 3.13
C ILE A 6 -25.82 -10.96 2.88
N ALA A 7 -24.80 -10.49 2.17
CA ALA A 7 -23.48 -11.09 2.20
C ALA A 7 -22.55 -10.02 2.75
N ALA A 8 -22.32 -10.10 4.06
CA ALA A 8 -21.09 -9.57 4.64
C ALA A 8 -19.97 -10.22 3.82
N VAL A 9 -19.34 -9.44 2.94
CA VAL A 9 -18.16 -9.86 2.22
C VAL A 9 -17.07 -10.00 3.28
N GLU A 10 -16.88 -11.23 3.73
CA GLU A 10 -15.65 -11.64 4.36
C GLU A 10 -14.53 -11.33 3.37
N ILE A 11 -13.75 -10.28 3.66
CA ILE A 11 -12.54 -9.94 2.89
C ILE A 11 -11.45 -10.92 3.33
N ALA A 12 -11.65 -12.17 2.97
CA ALA A 12 -10.68 -13.25 3.03
C ALA A 12 -10.42 -13.74 1.59
N ALA A 13 -10.05 -12.81 0.71
CA ALA A 13 -9.51 -13.04 -0.63
C ALA A 13 -8.89 -11.71 -1.09
N THR A 14 -7.76 -11.79 -1.81
CA THR A 14 -7.06 -10.70 -2.49
C THR A 14 -8.02 -9.63 -3.05
N SER A 15 -8.21 -8.51 -2.33
CA SER A 15 -9.06 -7.42 -2.80
C SER A 15 -8.55 -6.90 -4.15
N PRO A 16 -9.43 -6.61 -5.14
CA PRO A 16 -9.06 -6.02 -6.43
C PRO A 16 -8.16 -4.79 -6.30
N LEU A 17 -8.28 -4.07 -5.19
CA LEU A 17 -7.44 -2.91 -4.87
C LEU A 17 -5.99 -3.28 -4.55
N ARG A 18 -5.73 -4.37 -3.81
CA ARG A 18 -4.36 -4.83 -3.52
C ARG A 18 -3.63 -5.23 -4.79
N THR A 19 -4.31 -5.96 -5.68
CA THR A 19 -3.77 -6.33 -6.99
C THR A 19 -3.54 -5.09 -7.87
N ALA A 20 -4.44 -4.11 -7.84
CA ALA A 20 -4.26 -2.86 -8.57
C ALA A 20 -3.05 -2.05 -8.06
N ILE A 21 -2.85 -1.96 -6.74
CA ILE A 21 -1.66 -1.34 -6.14
C ILE A 21 -0.38 -2.06 -6.60
N ALA A 22 -0.36 -3.40 -6.52
CA ALA A 22 0.80 -4.19 -6.92
C ALA A 22 1.15 -4.00 -8.40
N ALA A 23 0.14 -4.00 -9.29
CA ALA A 23 0.33 -3.77 -10.72
C ALA A 23 0.85 -2.35 -11.01
N ALA A 24 0.36 -1.34 -10.29
CA ALA A 24 0.75 0.05 -10.50
C ALA A 24 2.21 0.34 -10.09
N TYR A 25 2.87 -0.53 -9.30
CA TYR A 25 4.29 -0.36 -8.98
C TYR A 25 5.21 -0.44 -10.20
N GLU A 26 4.81 -1.13 -11.26
CA GLU A 26 5.62 -1.19 -12.50
C GLU A 26 5.69 0.17 -13.20
N HIS A 27 4.65 0.99 -13.02
CA HIS A 27 4.52 2.32 -13.62
C HIS A 27 5.11 3.44 -12.74
N ASP A 28 5.33 3.18 -11.45
CA ASP A 28 6.03 4.10 -10.55
C ASP A 28 7.51 3.73 -10.46
N GLY A 29 8.37 4.54 -11.09
CA GLY A 29 9.82 4.31 -11.10
C GLY A 29 10.46 4.21 -9.71
N THR A 30 9.91 4.91 -8.71
CA THR A 30 10.41 4.87 -7.33
C THR A 30 10.09 3.53 -6.69
N CYS A 31 8.84 3.07 -6.82
CA CYS A 31 8.40 1.78 -6.30
C CYS A 31 9.08 0.63 -7.04
N SER A 32 9.13 0.69 -8.38
CA SER A 32 9.76 -0.32 -9.23
C SER A 32 11.22 -0.56 -8.86
N GLU A 33 12.01 0.51 -8.69
CA GLU A 33 13.42 0.39 -8.31
C GLU A 33 13.61 -0.12 -6.88
N MET A 34 12.74 0.27 -5.94
CA MET A 34 12.74 -0.26 -4.57
C MET A 34 12.45 -1.76 -4.56
N ILE A 35 11.43 -2.21 -5.29
CA ILE A 35 11.05 -3.62 -5.36
C ILE A 35 12.17 -4.46 -6.00
N LYS A 36 12.79 -3.96 -7.08
CA LYS A 36 13.95 -4.63 -7.70
C LYS A 36 15.10 -4.80 -6.70
N TYR A 37 15.40 -3.76 -5.93
CA TYR A 37 16.41 -3.83 -4.86
C TYR A 37 16.03 -4.85 -3.78
N LEU A 38 14.80 -4.82 -3.26
CA LEU A 38 14.38 -5.72 -2.18
C LEU A 38 14.33 -7.19 -2.61
N ARG A 39 14.00 -7.46 -3.87
CA ARG A 39 13.98 -8.83 -4.43
C ARG A 39 15.38 -9.38 -4.73
N ALA A 40 16.33 -8.52 -5.11
CA ALA A 40 17.69 -8.90 -5.46
C ALA A 40 18.72 -7.86 -4.97
N PRO A 41 18.96 -7.78 -3.64
CA PRO A 41 19.78 -6.74 -3.06
C PRO A 41 21.25 -6.91 -3.45
N THR A 42 21.71 -6.00 -4.31
CA THR A 42 23.09 -5.89 -4.79
C THR A 42 23.55 -4.44 -4.73
N ASP A 43 24.86 -4.18 -4.66
CA ASP A 43 25.39 -2.81 -4.72
C ASP A 43 24.94 -2.05 -5.97
N SER A 44 24.87 -2.74 -7.11
CA SER A 44 24.38 -2.17 -8.37
C SER A 44 22.91 -1.76 -8.28
N SER A 45 22.03 -2.63 -7.76
CA SER A 45 20.62 -2.29 -7.53
C SER A 45 20.44 -1.18 -6.47
N ARG A 46 21.28 -1.17 -5.44
CA ARG A 46 21.27 -0.12 -4.41
C ARG A 46 21.62 1.24 -5.00
N ARG A 47 22.58 1.31 -5.93
CA ARG A 47 22.97 2.58 -6.61
C ARG A 47 21.89 3.15 -7.51
N ARG A 48 20.95 2.32 -7.99
CA ARG A 48 19.80 2.76 -8.79
C ARG A 48 18.73 3.48 -7.95
N LEU A 49 18.73 3.26 -6.63
CA LEU A 49 17.87 3.99 -5.71
C LEU A 49 18.33 5.46 -5.55
N SER A 50 17.35 6.36 -5.43
CA SER A 50 17.60 7.76 -5.07
C SER A 50 18.36 7.87 -3.73
N SER A 51 19.05 8.98 -3.50
CA SER A 51 19.79 9.20 -2.24
C SER A 51 18.88 9.05 -1.00
N ARG A 52 17.67 9.62 -1.08
CA ARG A 52 16.64 9.52 -0.05
C ARG A 52 16.20 8.07 0.19
N ASN A 53 15.93 7.31 -0.88
CA ASN A 53 15.51 5.92 -0.73
C ASN A 53 16.62 5.02 -0.20
N ARG A 54 17.89 5.30 -0.53
CA ARG A 54 19.03 4.56 0.02
C ARG A 54 19.21 4.77 1.52
N SER A 55 18.94 5.97 2.02
CA SER A 55 19.13 6.30 3.44
C SER A 55 18.04 5.74 4.36
N CYS A 56 16.87 5.40 3.80
CA CYS A 56 15.76 4.78 4.54
C CYS A 56 15.38 3.39 4.01
N VAL A 57 16.29 2.72 3.30
CA VAL A 57 16.00 1.43 2.65
C VAL A 57 15.66 0.33 3.66
N ASP A 58 16.21 0.42 4.86
CA ASP A 58 15.94 -0.49 5.99
C ASP A 58 14.50 -0.40 6.52
N ARG A 59 13.77 0.66 6.15
CA ARG A 59 12.36 0.85 6.50
C ARG A 59 11.40 0.25 5.48
N TYR A 60 11.91 -0.21 4.33
CA TYR A 60 11.09 -0.84 3.30
C TYR A 60 11.20 -2.35 3.38
N ALA A 61 10.09 -3.04 3.10
CA ALA A 61 10.01 -4.49 3.04
C ALA A 61 8.96 -4.94 2.02
N MET A 62 9.04 -6.21 1.61
CA MET A 62 8.02 -6.86 0.80
C MET A 62 7.07 -7.65 1.70
N ASP A 63 5.76 -7.41 1.56
CA ASP A 63 4.68 -8.24 2.10
C ASP A 63 3.95 -8.91 0.92
N GLY A 64 4.45 -10.09 0.52
CA GLY A 64 4.06 -10.73 -0.73
C GLY A 64 4.41 -9.85 -1.94
N ASP A 65 3.38 -9.40 -2.67
CA ASP A 65 3.52 -8.49 -3.81
C ASP A 65 3.41 -7.00 -3.45
N LEU A 66 3.18 -6.68 -2.17
CA LEU A 66 3.07 -5.30 -1.72
C LEU A 66 4.38 -4.77 -1.16
N LEU A 67 4.71 -3.54 -1.53
CA LEU A 67 5.78 -2.78 -0.92
C LEU A 67 5.24 -2.13 0.36
N THR A 68 5.93 -2.33 1.48
CA THR A 68 5.58 -1.73 2.76
C THR A 68 6.66 -0.80 3.29
N TYR A 69 6.27 0.21 4.05
CA TYR A 69 7.15 1.18 4.71
C TYR A 69 6.85 1.28 6.21
N HIS A 70 7.90 1.28 7.02
CA HIS A 70 7.86 1.54 8.46
C HIS A 70 8.25 2.99 8.76
N VAL A 71 7.37 3.74 9.41
CA VAL A 71 7.70 5.09 9.89
C VAL A 71 8.70 5.00 11.04
N ASP A 72 8.39 4.13 12.01
CA ASP A 72 9.23 3.69 13.11
C ASP A 72 9.23 2.16 13.19
N ARG A 73 10.22 1.58 13.86
CA ARG A 73 10.34 0.13 14.11
C ARG A 73 9.15 -0.43 14.91
N VAL A 74 8.51 0.41 15.71
CA VAL A 74 7.35 0.02 16.54
C VAL A 74 6.02 0.18 15.80
N ASP A 75 6.01 0.93 14.71
CA ASP A 75 4.80 1.17 13.94
C ASP A 75 4.49 -0.03 13.03
N PRO A 76 3.19 -0.37 12.86
CA PRO A 76 2.80 -1.36 11.88
C PRO A 76 3.21 -0.90 10.47
N PRO A 77 3.64 -1.83 9.60
CA PRO A 77 3.99 -1.52 8.22
C PRO A 77 2.81 -0.88 7.48
N ARG A 78 3.09 0.15 6.70
CA ARG A 78 2.11 0.82 5.83
C ARG A 78 2.36 0.41 4.40
N ILE A 79 1.31 0.12 3.64
CA ILE A 79 1.43 -0.17 2.21
C ILE A 79 1.84 1.11 1.48
N VAL A 80 2.88 1.03 0.67
CA VAL A 80 3.27 2.11 -0.23
C VAL A 80 2.29 2.12 -1.39
N VAL A 81 1.64 3.26 -1.61
CA VAL A 81 0.74 3.47 -2.74
C VAL A 81 1.53 4.18 -3.84
N PRO A 82 1.60 3.62 -5.07
CA PRO A 82 2.30 4.27 -6.17
C PRO A 82 1.62 5.58 -6.57
N LEU A 83 2.38 6.45 -7.22
CA LEU A 83 1.92 7.72 -7.79
C LEU A 83 0.99 7.49 -9.02
N ASP A 84 -0.19 6.94 -8.77
CA ASP A 84 -1.23 6.71 -9.77
C ASP A 84 -2.50 7.47 -9.35
N ASP A 85 -2.92 8.43 -10.17
CA ASP A 85 -4.03 9.33 -9.85
C ASP A 85 -5.38 8.59 -9.83
N ASP A 86 -5.57 7.60 -10.70
CA ASP A 86 -6.79 6.79 -10.76
C ASP A 86 -6.89 5.88 -9.54
N LEU A 87 -5.78 5.28 -9.13
CA LEU A 87 -5.68 4.46 -7.92
C LEU A 87 -5.90 5.31 -6.67
N ARG A 88 -5.36 6.53 -6.63
CA ARG A 88 -5.60 7.48 -5.53
C ARG A 88 -7.07 7.88 -5.47
N ALA A 89 -7.71 8.14 -6.61
CA ALA A 89 -9.14 8.45 -6.68
C ALA A 89 -10.00 7.27 -6.23
N ARG A 90 -9.67 6.05 -6.66
CA ARG A 90 -10.34 4.80 -6.25
C ARG A 90 -10.20 4.53 -4.76
N LEU A 91 -9.01 4.73 -4.20
CA LEU A 91 -8.77 4.63 -2.76
C LEU A 91 -9.69 5.59 -2.01
N MET A 92 -9.74 6.87 -2.41
CA MET A 92 -10.64 7.83 -1.75
C MET A 92 -12.10 7.38 -1.85
N HIS A 93 -12.56 6.95 -3.03
CA HIS A 93 -13.95 6.53 -3.22
C HIS A 93 -14.34 5.29 -2.38
N GLU A 94 -13.51 4.23 -2.39
CA GLU A 94 -13.76 2.99 -1.65
C GLU A 94 -13.75 3.21 -0.12
N PHE A 95 -12.97 4.19 0.36
CA PHE A 95 -12.95 4.57 1.77
C PHE A 95 -14.03 5.60 2.17
N HIS A 96 -14.72 6.24 1.22
CA HIS A 96 -15.82 7.17 1.50
C HIS A 96 -17.20 6.49 1.58
N ASP A 97 -17.43 5.40 0.85
CA ASP A 97 -18.74 4.72 0.77
C ASP A 97 -19.04 3.76 1.93
N SER A 98 -18.16 3.66 2.93
CA SER A 98 -18.46 2.91 4.16
C SER A 98 -19.11 3.85 5.18
N PRO A 99 -20.44 3.76 5.46
CA PRO A 99 -21.00 4.45 6.59
C PRO A 99 -20.26 3.95 7.83
N ILE A 100 -19.50 4.84 8.46
CA ILE A 100 -18.72 4.57 9.67
C ILE A 100 -19.72 4.25 10.79
N ALA A 101 -20.12 2.98 10.84
CA ALA A 101 -20.89 2.42 11.93
C ALA A 101 -19.98 2.39 13.15
N GLY A 102 -20.26 3.28 14.10
CA GLY A 102 -20.04 3.06 15.52
C GLY A 102 -18.59 3.07 15.99
N ASN A 103 -18.32 4.04 16.88
CA ASN A 103 -17.26 4.01 17.89
C ASN A 103 -16.68 2.62 18.20
N LEU A 104 -15.36 2.49 18.07
CA LEU A 104 -14.41 2.07 19.11
C LEU A 104 -13.02 1.98 18.48
N GLY A 105 -12.03 2.54 19.17
CA GLY A 105 -10.63 2.49 18.72
C GLY A 105 -10.17 1.06 18.46
N ARG A 106 -9.15 0.92 17.59
CA ARG A 106 -8.35 -0.31 17.43
C ARG A 106 -8.92 -1.39 16.48
N ALA A 107 -9.11 -1.04 15.21
CA ALA A 107 -8.77 -1.87 14.04
C ALA A 107 -9.35 -1.27 12.74
N LYS A 108 -8.50 -0.64 11.91
CA LYS A 108 -8.70 -0.58 10.46
C LYS A 108 -7.34 -0.62 9.77
N THR A 109 -7.01 -1.80 9.23
CA THR A 109 -5.77 -2.22 8.55
C THR A 109 -5.48 -1.48 7.23
N PHE A 110 -5.95 -0.25 7.07
CA PHE A 110 -5.66 0.60 5.91
C PHE A 110 -5.63 2.09 6.30
N ALA A 111 -5.40 2.40 7.58
CA ALA A 111 -5.18 3.75 8.02
C ALA A 111 -3.70 4.11 7.82
N VAL A 112 -3.40 4.73 6.68
CA VAL A 112 -2.71 6.02 6.54
C VAL A 112 -2.12 6.06 5.13
N ILE A 113 -2.89 6.59 4.18
CA ILE A 113 -2.32 7.21 2.98
C ILE A 113 -1.38 8.31 3.50
N SER A 114 -0.08 8.05 3.48
CA SER A 114 0.90 9.01 3.98
C SER A 114 0.93 10.18 3.01
N ARG A 115 0.25 11.26 3.39
CA ARG A 115 0.46 12.59 2.87
C ARG A 115 1.80 13.06 3.40
N ASP A 116 2.84 12.93 2.59
CA ASP A 116 4.08 13.70 2.68
C ASP A 116 4.75 13.72 1.29
N TYR A 117 4.10 14.41 0.36
CA TYR A 117 4.78 14.94 -0.82
C TYR A 117 5.14 16.40 -0.51
N ASN A 118 6.39 16.60 -0.10
CA ASN A 118 7.13 17.86 -0.25
C ASN A 118 8.62 17.54 -0.43
#